data_AF-A0A1X7SNF6-F1
#
_entry.id   AF-A0A1X7SNF6-F1
#
_cell.length_a   1.000
_cell.length_b   1.000
_cell.length_c   1.000
_cell.angle_alpha   90.00
_cell.angle_beta   90.00
_cell.angle_gamma   90.00
#
_symmetry.space_group_name_H-M   'P 1'
#
loop_
_entity.id
_entity.type
_entity.pdbx_description
1 polymer ?
#
loop_
_entity_poly.entity_id
_entity_poly.type
_entity_poly.pdbx_seq_one_letter_code
_entity_poly.pdbx_strand_id
1 'polypeptide(L)' 'DRVAIEPGVPCRTCSYCKGGRYNLCPDMQFCATPPVNGSLANYYVHAADFCYK' A
#
# COMPACT_ATOMS: atom_id res chain seq x y z
N ASP A 1 -4.69 11.60 13.62
CA ASP A 1 -5.33 10.38 14.13
C ASP A 1 -4.29 9.30 14.38
N ARG A 2 -4.56 8.39 15.32
CA ARG A 2 -3.80 7.13 15.42
C ARG A 2 -4.35 6.19 14.37
N VAL A 3 -3.49 5.52 13.61
CA VAL A 3 -3.89 4.67 12.50
C VAL A 3 -3.08 3.39 12.45
N ALA A 4 -3.68 2.32 11.93
CA ALA A 4 -2.99 1.14 11.44
C ALA A 4 -2.72 1.31 9.93
N ILE A 5 -1.53 0.91 9.48
CA ILE A 5 -1.10 1.02 8.07
C ILE A 5 -1.23 -0.34 7.40
N GLU A 6 -1.99 -0.43 6.31
CA GLU A 6 -1.89 -1.54 5.37
C GLU A 6 -0.69 -1.29 4.43
N PRO A 7 0.34 -2.15 4.42
CA PRO A 7 1.62 -1.86 3.80
C PRO A 7 1.63 -1.90 2.26
N GLY A 8 0.59 -2.43 1.64
CA GLY A 8 0.48 -2.61 0.19
C GLY A 8 -0.35 -1.51 -0.47
N VAL A 9 0.24 -0.79 -1.43
CA VAL A 9 -0.48 0.18 -2.25
C VAL A 9 -0.52 -0.31 -3.70
N PRO A 10 -1.71 -0.59 -4.26
CA PRO A 10 -1.86 -1.06 -5.64
C PRO A 10 -1.90 0.11 -6.65
N CYS A 11 -1.84 -0.17 -7.95
CA CYS A 11 -1.95 0.85 -9.00
C CYS A 11 -3.36 1.46 -9.17
N ARG A 12 -4.39 0.84 -8.59
CA ARG A 12 -5.82 1.25 -8.64
C ARG A 12 -6.48 1.16 -10.02
N THR A 13 -5.74 0.97 -11.11
CA THR A 13 -6.26 1.08 -12.48
C THR A 13 -6.38 -0.26 -13.23
N CYS A 14 -5.64 -1.30 -12.81
CA CYS A 14 -5.64 -2.60 -13.47
C CYS A 14 -6.95 -3.39 -13.24
N SER A 15 -7.13 -4.48 -13.99
CA SER A 15 -8.33 -5.34 -13.91
C SER A 15 -8.52 -5.96 -12.52
N TYR A 16 -7.44 -6.35 -11.84
CA TYR A 16 -7.50 -6.87 -10.47
C TYR A 16 -8.00 -5.81 -9.47
N CYS A 17 -7.49 -4.58 -9.57
CA CYS A 17 -7.92 -3.48 -8.72
C CYS A 17 -9.40 -3.14 -8.94
N LYS A 18 -9.79 -2.95 -10.20
CA LYS A 18 -11.19 -2.65 -10.56
C LYS A 18 -12.14 -3.80 -10.24
N GLY A 19 -11.64 -5.04 -10.23
CA GLY A 19 -12.36 -6.24 -9.82
C GLY A 19 -12.34 -6.52 -8.31
N GLY A 20 -11.86 -5.60 -7.48
CA GLY A 20 -11.85 -5.72 -6.01
C GLY A 20 -10.81 -6.69 -5.44
N ARG A 21 -9.90 -7.21 -6.28
CA ARG A 21 -8.80 -8.13 -5.89
C ARG A 21 -7.46 -7.43 -6.00
N TYR A 22 -7.36 -6.22 -5.45
CA TYR A 22 -6.17 -5.37 -5.60
C TYR A 22 -4.90 -6.01 -5.03
N ASN A 23 -5.01 -6.95 -4.10
CA ASN A 23 -3.89 -7.74 -3.58
C ASN A 23 -3.15 -8.55 -4.67
N LEU A 24 -3.79 -8.78 -5.82
CA LEU A 24 -3.20 -9.43 -7.00
C LEU A 24 -2.68 -8.42 -8.04
N CYS A 25 -2.61 -7.13 -7.70
CA CYS A 25 -2.09 -6.11 -8.59
C CYS A 25 -0.62 -6.42 -8.96
N PRO A 26 -0.27 -6.48 -10.26
CA PRO A 26 1.12 -6.72 -10.68
C PRO A 26 2.05 -5.57 -10.32
N ASP A 27 1.50 -4.37 -10.18
CA ASP A 27 2.22 -3.13 -9.84
C ASP A 27 2.08 -2.80 -8.34
N MET A 28 1.84 -3.81 -7.49
CA MET A 28 1.74 -3.63 -6.05
C MET A 28 3.05 -3.12 -5.48
N GLN A 29 3.00 -2.03 -4.71
CA GLN A 29 4.12 -1.56 -3.91
C GLN A 29 3.91 -1.96 -2.46
N PHE A 30 4.76 -2.85 -1.96
CA PHE A 30 4.67 -3.34 -0.58
C PHE A 30 5.86 -2.83 0.23
N CYS A 31 5.58 -2.29 1.42
CA CYS A 31 6.63 -1.82 2.33
C CYS A 31 7.71 -2.91 2.54
N ALA A 32 8.98 -2.52 2.49
CA ALA A 32 10.14 -3.39 2.67
C ALA A 32 10.30 -4.53 1.64
N THR A 33 9.61 -4.46 0.49
CA THR A 33 9.85 -5.32 -0.67
C THR A 33 10.67 -4.55 -1.70
N PRO A 34 11.91 -4.95 -2.05
CA PRO A 34 12.73 -4.23 -3.01
C PRO A 34 11.98 -3.97 -4.33
N PRO A 35 12.00 -2.75 -4.89
CA PRO A 35 12.82 -1.58 -4.50
C PRO A 35 12.15 -0.61 -3.49
N VAL A 36 11.03 -0.97 -2.88
CA VAL A 36 10.22 -0.08 -2.04
C VAL A 36 10.76 -0.06 -0.60
N ASN A 37 10.98 1.14 -0.07
CA ASN A 37 11.41 1.33 1.32
C ASN A 37 10.36 0.81 2.31
N GLY A 38 10.82 0.34 3.48
CA GLY A 38 9.96 -0.02 4.59
C GLY A 38 9.50 1.18 5.41
N SER A 39 8.73 0.90 6.47
CA SER A 39 8.17 1.91 7.39
C SER A 39 8.93 2.06 8.71
N LEU A 40 10.05 1.32 8.91
CA LEU A 40 10.89 1.45 10.10
C LEU A 40 11.74 2.73 10.04
N ALA A 41 11.09 3.86 10.32
CA ALA A 41 11.66 5.20 10.36
C ALA A 41 10.83 6.09 11.30
N ASN A 42 11.39 7.23 11.72
CA ASN A 42 10.66 8.20 12.55
C ASN A 42 9.47 8.83 11.80
N TYR A 43 9.55 8.90 10.47
CA TYR A 43 8.52 9.46 9.61
C TYR A 43 8.36 8.59 8.36
N TYR A 44 7.12 8.41 7.92
CA TYR A 44 6.77 7.65 6.73
C TYR A 44 5.54 8.27 6.07
N VAL A 45 5.55 8.38 4.74
CA VAL A 45 4.43 8.88 3.95
C VAL A 45 3.72 7.69 3.33
N HIS A 46 2.40 7.62 3.49
CA HIS A 46 1.58 6.52 2.98
C HIS A 46 0.27 7.02 2.36
N ALA A 47 -0.36 6.20 1.54
CA ALA A 47 -1.65 6.52 0.94
C ALA A 47 -2.77 6.48 1.99
N ALA A 48 -3.57 7.55 2.06
CA ALA A 48 -4.55 7.73 3.13
C ALA A 48 -5.66 6.68 3.14
N ASP A 49 -6.06 6.17 1.96
CA ASP A 49 -7.03 5.10 1.79
C ASP A 49 -6.57 3.75 2.38
N PHE A 50 -5.27 3.62 2.69
CA PHE A 50 -4.65 2.45 3.33
C PHE A 50 -4.21 2.72 4.78
N CYS A 51 -4.72 3.79 5.39
CA CYS A 51 -4.52 4.13 6.80
C CYS A 51 -5.86 4.06 7.55
N TYR A 52 -6.03 3.03 8.39
CA TYR A 52 -7.28 2.76 9.11
C TYR A 52 -7.23 3.34 10.53
N LYS A 53 -8.28 4.05 10.94
CA LYS A 53 -8.41 4.59 12.30
C LYS A 53 -8.75 3.53 13.34
#